data_AF-A0A928YCB8-F1
#
_entry.id   AF-A0A928YCB8-F1
#
_cell.length_a   1.000
_cell.length_b   1.000
_cell.length_c   1.000
_cell.angle_alpha   90.00
_cell.angle_beta   90.00
_cell.angle_gamma   90.00
#
_symmetry.space_group_name_H-M   'P 1'
#
loop_
_entity.id
_entity.type
_entity.pdbx_description
1 polymer ?
#
loop_
_entity_poly.entity_id
_entity_poly.type
_entity_poly.pdbx_seq_one_letter_code
_entity_poly.pdbx_strand_id
1 'polypeptide(L)'
;MRRRWGLVTAVYLLTALVFYLLWRGRWPCCAARWLAMTAVTAAYCLWVVWRHLPENHRPGETDLLPRFGWGNRLTLLRGLMISLVAGFLFSPWPGGWLGWLPALLYTIADFADYVDGYAARITNHATRLGERLDMEFDGLGLVIVTLLAVWYGQLPLWYLPIGLARYFFVFGLWLRQKRNLPARPLPHSWHRRIFAGFQMAFMSVVLWPIVPATGAAIAGTLFGLATSASFLRDWLVVIGWIDPATAVYRQWQRRVYVVMAVYLPPLFRLMLLVSLCYVYINFDTGQWAALFTAWRLPAPTIWVQFWLVGGVVTAVLVILGIMGRLMTLPLLFPLGFTLLVGERSTAEVLFMTATAVTCTILILLLGTGALSIWRPEEKWMVRRAGE
;
A
#
# COMPACT_ATOMS: atom_id res chain seq x y z
N MET A 1 -32.73 -9.43 2.17
CA MET A 1 -31.37 -9.00 2.57
C MET A 1 -30.92 -9.45 3.96
N ARG A 2 -31.70 -9.23 5.03
CA ARG A 2 -31.30 -9.58 6.41
C ARG A 2 -30.83 -11.03 6.62
N ARG A 3 -31.47 -12.03 5.99
CA ARG A 3 -31.01 -13.43 6.04
C ARG A 3 -29.59 -13.62 5.47
N ARG A 4 -29.24 -12.90 4.40
CA ARG A 4 -27.90 -12.99 3.78
C ARG A 4 -26.84 -12.33 4.65
N TRP A 5 -27.19 -11.21 5.29
CA TRP A 5 -26.33 -10.61 6.30
C TRP A 5 -26.05 -11.60 7.44
N GLY A 6 -27.06 -12.31 7.94
CA GLY A 6 -26.86 -13.36 8.95
C GLY A 6 -25.92 -14.48 8.50
N LEU A 7 -25.96 -14.89 7.23
CA LEU A 7 -25.01 -15.86 6.67
C LEU A 7 -23.58 -15.29 6.63
N VAL A 8 -23.42 -14.02 6.25
CA VAL A 8 -22.11 -13.34 6.28
C VAL A 8 -21.57 -13.27 7.70
N THR A 9 -22.41 -12.90 8.67
CA THR A 9 -22.06 -12.92 10.10
C THR A 9 -21.60 -14.30 10.56
N ALA A 10 -22.33 -15.36 10.19
CA ALA A 10 -21.95 -16.73 10.54
C ALA A 10 -20.59 -17.12 9.94
N VAL A 11 -20.31 -16.74 8.69
CA VAL A 11 -19.00 -16.97 8.05
C VAL A 11 -17.89 -16.23 8.79
N TYR A 12 -18.11 -14.97 9.18
CA TYR A 12 -17.11 -14.18 9.93
C TYR A 12 -16.81 -14.83 11.28
N LEU A 13 -17.84 -15.20 12.03
CA LEU A 13 -17.70 -15.81 13.35
C LEU A 13 -17.03 -17.19 13.26
N LEU A 14 -17.42 -18.02 12.30
CA LEU A 14 -16.82 -19.34 12.08
C LEU A 14 -15.36 -19.22 11.67
N THR A 15 -15.03 -18.29 10.77
CA THR A 15 -13.63 -18.04 10.38
C THR A 15 -12.80 -17.57 11.58
N ALA A 16 -13.29 -16.59 12.34
CA ALA A 16 -12.59 -16.10 13.54
C ALA A 16 -12.40 -17.22 14.58
N LEU A 17 -13.39 -18.09 14.77
CA LEU A 17 -13.30 -19.24 15.67
C LEU A 17 -12.25 -20.25 15.19
N VAL A 18 -12.24 -20.61 13.90
CA VAL A 18 -11.24 -21.53 13.33
C VAL A 18 -9.83 -21.00 13.53
N PHE A 19 -9.58 -19.72 13.21
CA PHE A 19 -8.28 -19.09 13.43
C PHE A 19 -7.92 -19.01 14.91
N TYR A 20 -8.86 -18.70 15.80
CA TYR A 20 -8.62 -18.70 17.24
C TYR A 20 -8.20 -20.09 17.76
N LEU A 21 -8.86 -21.16 17.31
CA LEU A 21 -8.48 -22.53 17.68
C LEU A 21 -7.07 -22.87 17.18
N LEU A 22 -6.70 -22.42 15.98
CA LEU A 22 -5.34 -22.56 15.46
C LEU A 22 -4.31 -21.76 16.29
N TRP A 23 -4.64 -20.54 16.72
CA TRP A 23 -3.78 -19.70 17.58
C TRP A 23 -3.67 -20.21 18.99
N ARG A 24 -4.71 -20.82 19.55
CA ARG A 24 -4.64 -21.41 20.88
C ARG A 24 -3.56 -22.50 20.95
N GLY A 25 -3.34 -23.25 19.87
CA GLY A 25 -2.28 -24.26 19.80
C GLY A 25 -0.89 -23.73 19.45
N ARG A 26 -0.79 -22.68 18.63
CA ARG A 26 0.51 -22.20 18.09
C ARG A 26 1.02 -20.89 18.67
N TRP A 27 0.14 -20.06 19.23
CA TRP A 27 0.45 -18.76 19.78
C TRP A 27 -0.46 -18.41 20.99
N PRO A 28 -0.42 -19.25 22.06
CA PRO A 28 -1.40 -19.22 23.15
C PRO A 28 -1.45 -17.89 23.91
N CYS A 29 -0.31 -17.22 24.08
CA CYS A 29 -0.22 -15.96 24.81
C CYS A 29 -0.98 -14.80 24.14
N CYS A 30 -1.16 -14.86 22.82
CA CYS A 30 -1.79 -13.79 22.04
C CYS A 30 -3.13 -14.20 21.43
N ALA A 31 -3.48 -15.50 21.43
CA ALA A 31 -4.70 -16.01 20.81
C ALA A 31 -5.99 -15.30 21.28
N ALA A 32 -6.13 -15.04 22.58
CA ALA A 32 -7.30 -14.35 23.13
C ALA A 32 -7.33 -12.87 22.72
N ARG A 33 -6.18 -12.18 22.73
CA ARG A 33 -6.06 -10.80 22.27
C ARG A 33 -6.37 -10.68 20.77
N TRP A 34 -5.89 -11.66 20.00
CA TRP A 34 -6.15 -11.75 18.58
C TRP A 34 -7.64 -11.88 18.29
N LEU A 35 -8.33 -12.80 18.99
CA LEU A 35 -9.77 -12.96 18.84
C LEU A 35 -10.52 -11.68 19.23
N ALA A 36 -10.10 -11.01 20.31
CA ALA A 36 -10.75 -9.77 20.76
C ALA A 36 -10.66 -8.66 19.71
N MET A 37 -9.46 -8.40 19.17
CA MET A 37 -9.27 -7.36 18.15
C MET A 37 -10.00 -7.72 16.85
N THR A 38 -9.91 -8.98 16.41
CA THR A 38 -10.66 -9.46 15.23
C THR A 38 -12.17 -9.32 15.44
N ALA A 39 -12.70 -9.64 16.62
CA ALA A 39 -14.13 -9.54 16.91
C ALA A 39 -14.62 -8.08 16.89
N VAL A 40 -13.85 -7.14 17.44
CA VAL A 40 -14.19 -5.70 17.43
C VAL A 40 -14.26 -5.18 16.00
N THR A 41 -13.24 -5.44 15.19
CA THR A 41 -13.20 -4.99 13.78
C THR A 41 -14.27 -5.69 12.95
N ALA A 42 -14.48 -7.00 13.14
CA ALA A 42 -15.53 -7.75 12.46
C ALA A 42 -16.92 -7.22 12.81
N ALA A 43 -17.18 -6.92 14.09
CA ALA A 43 -18.44 -6.33 14.54
C ALA A 43 -18.68 -4.97 13.89
N TYR A 44 -17.64 -4.11 13.79
CA TYR A 44 -17.72 -2.85 13.07
C TYR A 44 -18.07 -3.05 11.60
N CYS A 45 -17.33 -3.91 10.88
CA CYS A 45 -17.60 -4.19 9.46
C CYS A 45 -19.03 -4.72 9.24
N LEU A 46 -19.48 -5.67 10.07
CA LEU A 46 -20.83 -6.23 9.97
C LEU A 46 -21.91 -5.20 10.31
N TRP A 47 -21.65 -4.31 11.27
CA TRP A 47 -22.54 -3.20 11.61
C TRP A 47 -22.67 -2.19 10.47
N VAL A 48 -21.56 -1.82 9.82
CA VAL A 48 -21.57 -0.94 8.63
C VAL A 48 -22.43 -1.58 7.53
N VAL A 49 -22.21 -2.86 7.22
CA VAL A 49 -23.02 -3.58 6.23
C VAL A 49 -24.48 -3.57 6.60
N TRP A 50 -24.82 -3.87 7.86
CA TRP A 50 -26.21 -3.89 8.35
C TRP A 50 -26.89 -2.54 8.20
N ARG A 51 -26.21 -1.46 8.61
CA ARG A 51 -26.70 -0.08 8.55
C ARG A 51 -26.99 0.35 7.11
N HIS A 52 -26.16 -0.07 6.17
CA HIS A 52 -26.25 0.33 4.76
C HIS A 52 -26.94 -0.69 3.86
N LEU A 53 -27.54 -1.77 4.40
CA LEU A 53 -28.35 -2.71 3.61
C LEU A 53 -29.42 -2.04 2.71
N PRO A 54 -30.09 -0.94 3.13
CA PRO A 54 -31.03 -0.23 2.28
C PRO A 54 -30.41 0.44 1.04
N GLU A 55 -29.08 0.57 0.97
CA GLU A 55 -28.35 1.15 -0.16
C GLU A 55 -27.95 0.09 -1.21
N ASN A 56 -28.42 -1.16 -1.07
CA ASN A 56 -28.11 -2.23 -2.03
C ASN A 56 -28.98 -2.15 -3.30
N HIS A 57 -28.82 -1.05 -4.03
CA HIS A 57 -29.44 -0.75 -5.31
C HIS A 57 -28.41 -0.07 -6.22
N ARG A 58 -28.68 -0.02 -7.53
CA ARG A 58 -27.80 0.66 -8.49
C ARG A 58 -27.93 2.19 -8.38
N PRO A 59 -26.92 2.96 -8.83
CA PRO A 59 -27.04 4.41 -8.89
C PRO A 59 -28.23 4.84 -9.77
N GLY A 60 -29.16 5.61 -9.21
CA GLY A 60 -30.35 6.10 -9.92
C GLY A 60 -31.58 5.19 -9.82
N GLU A 61 -31.42 3.96 -9.32
CA GLU A 61 -32.53 3.05 -9.03
C GLU A 61 -32.89 3.11 -7.54
N THR A 62 -34.17 2.95 -7.20
CA THR A 62 -34.65 2.85 -5.81
C THR A 62 -34.90 1.40 -5.38
N ASP A 63 -35.01 0.49 -6.34
CA ASP A 63 -35.34 -0.90 -6.07
C ASP A 63 -34.16 -1.67 -5.49
N LEU A 64 -34.41 -2.32 -4.36
CA LEU A 64 -33.42 -3.15 -3.70
C LEU A 64 -33.13 -4.40 -4.50
N LEU A 65 -31.86 -4.58 -4.85
CA LEU A 65 -31.41 -5.83 -5.45
C LEU A 65 -31.58 -6.96 -4.44
N PRO A 66 -32.05 -8.16 -4.87
CA PRO A 66 -32.34 -9.27 -3.96
C PRO A 66 -31.08 -10.01 -3.48
N ARG A 67 -29.92 -9.75 -4.10
CA ARG A 67 -28.65 -10.44 -3.85
C ARG A 67 -27.48 -9.46 -3.79
N PHE A 68 -26.45 -9.81 -3.01
CA PHE A 68 -25.15 -9.17 -3.16
C PHE A 68 -24.51 -9.63 -4.46
N GLY A 69 -24.14 -8.66 -5.30
CA GLY A 69 -23.34 -8.88 -6.50
C GLY A 69 -21.91 -9.33 -6.16
N TRP A 70 -21.14 -9.67 -7.19
CA TRP A 70 -19.78 -10.15 -7.04
C TRP A 70 -18.84 -9.12 -6.41
N GLY A 71 -18.97 -7.83 -6.78
CA GLY A 71 -18.22 -6.75 -6.14
C GLY A 71 -18.46 -6.69 -4.63
N ASN A 72 -19.73 -6.59 -4.20
CA ASN A 72 -20.07 -6.55 -2.77
C ASN A 72 -19.57 -7.78 -2.00
N ARG A 73 -19.55 -8.99 -2.61
CA ARG A 73 -19.02 -10.20 -1.96
C ARG A 73 -17.51 -10.12 -1.76
N LEU A 74 -16.77 -9.57 -2.73
CA LEU A 74 -15.34 -9.36 -2.61
C LEU A 74 -15.01 -8.28 -1.58
N THR A 75 -15.77 -7.19 -1.53
CA THR A 75 -15.62 -6.16 -0.48
C THR A 75 -15.93 -6.74 0.91
N LEU A 76 -16.91 -7.64 1.04
CA LEU A 76 -17.15 -8.38 2.29
C LEU A 76 -15.98 -9.31 2.64
N LEU A 77 -15.44 -10.06 1.67
CA LEU A 77 -14.24 -10.86 1.89
C LEU A 77 -13.06 -9.98 2.38
N ARG A 78 -12.88 -8.80 1.78
CA ARG A 78 -11.88 -7.81 2.18
C ARG A 78 -12.08 -7.36 3.62
N GLY A 79 -13.31 -7.03 4.02
CA GLY A 79 -13.64 -6.67 5.41
C GLY A 79 -13.32 -7.79 6.40
N LEU A 80 -13.54 -9.06 6.02
CA LEU A 80 -13.12 -10.21 6.82
C LEU A 80 -11.59 -10.28 6.94
N MET A 81 -10.85 -10.18 5.84
CA MET A 81 -9.38 -10.20 5.86
C MET A 81 -8.80 -9.07 6.72
N ILE A 82 -9.33 -7.85 6.58
CA ILE A 82 -8.94 -6.69 7.41
C ILE A 82 -9.19 -6.98 8.89
N SER A 83 -10.31 -7.63 9.23
CA SER A 83 -10.61 -8.02 10.63
C SER A 83 -9.63 -9.07 11.16
N LEU A 84 -9.20 -10.02 10.31
CA LEU A 84 -8.17 -11.01 10.69
C LEU A 84 -6.79 -10.35 10.88
N VAL A 85 -6.43 -9.38 10.04
CA VAL A 85 -5.21 -8.57 10.20
C VAL A 85 -5.26 -7.75 11.49
N ALA A 86 -6.41 -7.16 11.81
CA ALA A 86 -6.61 -6.41 13.06
C ALA A 86 -6.35 -7.26 14.31
N GLY A 87 -6.57 -8.57 14.23
CA GLY A 87 -6.23 -9.52 15.31
C GLY A 87 -4.77 -9.42 15.77
N PHE A 88 -3.85 -9.04 14.89
CA PHE A 88 -2.44 -8.93 15.24
C PHE A 88 -2.08 -7.64 15.98
N LEU A 89 -3.01 -6.68 16.06
CA LEU A 89 -2.78 -5.43 16.79
C LEU A 89 -2.45 -5.70 18.26
N PHE A 90 -1.52 -4.89 18.77
CA PHE A 90 -1.06 -4.94 20.16
C PHE A 90 -0.46 -6.28 20.59
N SER A 91 -0.11 -7.16 19.65
CA SER A 91 0.59 -8.43 19.89
C SER A 91 2.00 -8.35 19.31
N PRO A 92 3.01 -9.04 19.86
CA PRO A 92 4.34 -9.08 19.23
C PRO A 92 4.25 -9.68 17.82
N TRP A 93 5.21 -9.37 16.94
CA TRP A 93 5.23 -10.00 15.62
C TRP A 93 5.40 -11.52 15.78
N PRO A 94 4.49 -12.35 15.25
CA PRO A 94 4.65 -13.79 15.31
C PRO A 94 5.97 -14.26 14.67
N GLY A 95 6.69 -15.16 15.34
CA GLY A 95 7.89 -15.78 14.78
C GLY A 95 7.58 -16.87 13.75
N GLY A 96 8.60 -17.25 12.96
CA GLY A 96 8.51 -18.35 11.99
C GLY A 96 7.48 -18.10 10.88
N TRP A 97 6.80 -19.15 10.42
CA TRP A 97 5.83 -19.06 9.32
C TRP A 97 4.60 -18.18 9.67
N LEU A 98 4.27 -18.05 10.96
CA LEU A 98 3.15 -17.24 11.42
C LEU A 98 3.35 -15.74 11.13
N GLY A 99 4.61 -15.28 11.10
CA GLY A 99 4.94 -13.89 10.84
C GLY A 99 4.53 -13.43 9.43
N TRP A 100 4.31 -14.36 8.51
CA TRP A 100 3.89 -14.08 7.14
C TRP A 100 2.39 -13.81 7.01
N LEU A 101 1.59 -14.21 8.01
CA LEU A 101 0.14 -14.15 7.92
C LEU A 101 -0.43 -12.73 7.84
N PRO A 102 0.03 -11.74 8.63
CA PRO A 102 -0.45 -10.37 8.47
C PRO A 102 -0.23 -9.85 7.05
N ALA A 103 0.94 -10.11 6.47
CA ALA A 103 1.28 -9.74 5.10
C ALA A 103 0.39 -10.44 4.08
N LEU A 104 0.23 -11.76 4.18
CA LEU A 104 -0.59 -12.54 3.24
C LEU A 104 -2.06 -12.13 3.29
N LEU A 105 -2.63 -12.00 4.48
CA LEU A 105 -4.03 -11.58 4.66
C LEU A 105 -4.27 -10.18 4.08
N TYR A 106 -3.36 -9.23 4.34
CA TYR A 106 -3.48 -7.89 3.80
C TYR A 106 -3.23 -7.84 2.28
N THR A 107 -2.28 -8.62 1.76
CA THR A 107 -2.05 -8.75 0.31
C THR A 107 -3.30 -9.29 -0.41
N ILE A 108 -3.96 -10.30 0.17
CA ILE A 108 -5.21 -10.84 -0.37
C ILE A 108 -6.32 -9.78 -0.31
N ALA A 109 -6.37 -8.96 0.75
CA ALA A 109 -7.33 -7.86 0.87
C ALA A 109 -7.13 -6.79 -0.22
N ASP A 110 -5.88 -6.36 -0.46
CA ASP A 110 -5.53 -5.40 -1.51
C ASP A 110 -5.82 -5.96 -2.91
N PHE A 111 -5.55 -7.25 -3.13
CA PHE A 111 -5.89 -7.88 -4.41
C PHE A 111 -7.41 -7.97 -4.61
N ALA A 112 -8.17 -8.25 -3.54
CA ALA A 112 -9.63 -8.29 -3.60
C ALA A 112 -10.24 -6.93 -3.97
N ASP A 113 -9.67 -5.81 -3.50
CA ASP A 113 -10.04 -4.44 -3.92
C ASP A 113 -9.88 -4.24 -5.43
N TYR A 114 -8.73 -4.61 -5.98
CA TYR A 114 -8.51 -4.48 -7.42
C TYR A 114 -9.54 -5.28 -8.25
N VAL A 115 -9.85 -6.50 -7.79
CA VAL A 115 -10.78 -7.41 -8.48
C VAL A 115 -12.24 -6.99 -8.30
N ASP A 116 -12.62 -6.43 -7.15
CA ASP A 116 -14.02 -6.06 -6.89
C ASP A 116 -14.50 -4.93 -7.80
N GLY A 117 -13.65 -3.93 -8.03
CA GLY A 117 -13.93 -2.82 -8.93
C GLY A 117 -13.99 -3.28 -10.38
N TYR A 118 -13.14 -4.24 -10.76
CA TYR A 118 -13.18 -4.86 -12.08
C TYR A 118 -14.46 -5.69 -12.28
N ALA A 119 -14.81 -6.53 -11.31
CA ALA A 119 -16.01 -7.36 -11.35
C ALA A 119 -17.29 -6.52 -11.39
N ALA A 120 -17.37 -5.44 -10.60
CA ALA A 120 -18.52 -4.54 -10.59
C ALA A 120 -18.75 -3.86 -11.95
N ARG A 121 -17.66 -3.48 -12.65
CA ARG A 121 -17.72 -2.86 -13.99
C ARG A 121 -18.17 -3.85 -15.05
N ILE A 122 -17.55 -5.03 -15.13
CA ILE A 122 -17.89 -6.03 -16.16
C ILE A 122 -19.29 -6.60 -15.97
N THR A 123 -19.73 -6.78 -14.73
CA THR A 123 -21.07 -7.32 -14.46
C THR A 123 -22.18 -6.27 -14.51
N ASN A 124 -21.84 -5.01 -14.77
CA ASN A 124 -22.75 -3.86 -14.70
C ASN A 124 -23.62 -3.89 -13.43
N HIS A 125 -22.96 -4.16 -12.29
CA HIS A 125 -23.58 -4.42 -11.00
C HIS A 125 -22.93 -3.58 -9.89
N ALA A 126 -22.50 -2.37 -10.24
CA ALA A 126 -22.09 -1.36 -9.27
C ALA A 126 -23.32 -0.94 -8.42
N THR A 127 -23.14 -0.88 -7.11
CA THR A 127 -24.21 -0.54 -6.16
C THR A 127 -23.75 0.56 -5.21
N ARG A 128 -24.69 1.38 -4.70
CA ARG A 128 -24.38 2.42 -3.69
C ARG A 128 -23.80 1.81 -2.40
N LEU A 129 -24.34 0.67 -1.97
CA LEU A 129 -23.77 -0.11 -0.87
C LEU A 129 -22.31 -0.47 -1.14
N GLY A 130 -22.00 -0.99 -2.33
CA GLY A 130 -20.62 -1.34 -2.71
C GLY A 130 -19.67 -0.15 -2.60
N GLU A 131 -20.03 1.00 -3.19
CA GLU A 131 -19.25 2.25 -3.09
C GLU A 131 -19.02 2.68 -1.63
N ARG A 132 -20.04 2.52 -0.77
CA ARG A 132 -19.96 2.88 0.65
C ARG A 132 -19.04 1.96 1.43
N LEU A 133 -19.21 0.66 1.25
CA LEU A 133 -18.39 -0.37 1.91
C LEU A 133 -16.94 -0.25 1.50
N ASP A 134 -16.70 0.01 0.21
CA ASP A 134 -15.38 0.18 -0.36
C ASP A 134 -14.64 1.33 0.34
N MET A 135 -15.28 2.49 0.38
CA MET A 135 -14.78 3.68 1.06
C MET A 135 -14.50 3.50 2.56
N GLU A 136 -15.36 2.77 3.28
CA GLU A 136 -15.21 2.53 4.72
C GLU A 136 -14.12 1.50 5.03
N PHE A 137 -14.08 0.41 4.27
CA PHE A 137 -13.13 -0.68 4.51
C PHE A 137 -11.72 -0.30 4.08
N ASP A 138 -11.54 0.52 3.04
CA ASP A 138 -10.24 1.08 2.70
C ASP A 138 -9.66 1.96 3.80
N GLY A 139 -10.49 2.86 4.35
CA GLY A 139 -10.08 3.73 5.45
C GLY A 139 -9.68 2.92 6.68
N LEU A 140 -10.49 1.90 7.01
CA LEU A 140 -10.24 1.03 8.15
C LEU A 140 -8.98 0.17 7.95
N GLY A 141 -8.83 -0.43 6.78
CA GLY A 141 -7.68 -1.25 6.41
C GLY A 141 -6.38 -0.46 6.47
N LEU A 142 -6.36 0.75 5.91
CA LEU A 142 -5.20 1.64 5.95
C LEU A 142 -4.78 2.01 7.37
N VAL A 143 -5.75 2.26 8.27
CA VAL A 143 -5.44 2.55 9.69
C VAL A 143 -4.87 1.32 10.39
N ILE A 144 -5.48 0.15 10.20
CA ILE A 144 -5.03 -1.10 10.83
C ILE A 144 -3.62 -1.46 10.38
N VAL A 145 -3.34 -1.44 9.08
CA VAL A 145 -2.02 -1.78 8.53
C VAL A 145 -0.97 -0.77 8.96
N THR A 146 -1.31 0.52 9.03
CA THR A 146 -0.41 1.58 9.51
C THR A 146 -0.08 1.41 10.99
N LEU A 147 -1.08 1.15 11.83
CA LEU A 147 -0.87 0.86 13.25
C LEU A 147 0.00 -0.39 13.44
N LEU A 148 -0.25 -1.44 12.67
CA LEU A 148 0.50 -2.69 12.76
C LEU A 148 1.95 -2.51 12.32
N ALA A 149 2.19 -1.81 11.22
CA ALA A 149 3.54 -1.52 10.72
C ALA A 149 4.36 -0.67 11.70
N VAL A 150 3.74 0.31 12.35
CA VAL A 150 4.39 1.09 13.41
C VAL A 150 4.64 0.24 14.65
N TRP A 151 3.65 -0.56 15.07
CA TRP A 151 3.75 -1.44 16.23
C TRP A 151 4.86 -2.49 16.09
N TYR A 152 5.07 -2.99 14.88
CA TYR A 152 6.14 -3.92 14.53
C TYR A 152 7.50 -3.26 14.29
N GLY A 153 7.60 -1.94 14.43
CA GLY A 153 8.86 -1.20 14.24
C GLY A 153 9.29 -1.07 12.77
N GLN A 154 8.42 -1.39 11.82
CA GLN A 154 8.70 -1.25 10.38
C GLN A 154 8.53 0.21 9.92
N LEU A 155 7.62 0.95 10.54
CA LEU A 155 7.39 2.36 10.25
C LEU A 155 7.58 3.24 11.50
N PRO A 156 8.05 4.49 11.33
CA PRO A 156 8.21 5.41 12.44
C PRO A 156 6.85 5.92 12.95
N LEU A 157 6.78 6.30 14.23
CA LEU A 157 5.54 6.72 14.90
C LEU A 157 4.82 7.90 14.21
N TRP A 158 5.58 8.83 13.61
CA TRP A 158 5.01 9.98 12.90
C TRP A 158 4.24 9.59 11.63
N TYR A 159 4.29 8.32 11.20
CA TYR A 159 3.50 7.82 10.08
C TYR A 159 2.03 7.60 10.45
N LEU A 160 1.68 7.46 11.74
CA LEU A 160 0.30 7.19 12.19
C LEU A 160 -0.73 8.23 11.70
N PRO A 161 -0.48 9.55 11.78
CA PRO A 161 -1.42 10.55 11.27
C PRO A 161 -1.71 10.42 9.76
N ILE A 162 -0.79 9.83 9.00
CA ILE A 162 -0.94 9.60 7.56
C ILE A 162 -1.96 8.50 7.29
N GLY A 163 -1.90 7.40 8.05
CA GLY A 163 -2.93 6.36 8.00
C GLY A 163 -4.32 6.89 8.39
N LEU A 164 -4.37 7.90 9.28
CA LEU A 164 -5.61 8.58 9.70
C LEU A 164 -6.00 9.77 8.80
N ALA A 165 -5.26 10.06 7.72
CA ALA A 165 -5.42 11.29 6.95
C ALA A 165 -6.84 11.47 6.39
N ARG A 166 -7.47 10.39 5.92
CA ARG A 166 -8.87 10.40 5.47
C ARG A 166 -9.82 10.84 6.59
N TYR A 167 -9.67 10.28 7.79
CA TYR A 167 -10.54 10.60 8.92
C TYR A 167 -10.36 12.05 9.37
N PHE A 168 -9.12 12.54 9.40
CA PHE A 168 -8.86 13.96 9.66
C PHE A 168 -9.46 14.87 8.59
N PHE A 169 -9.39 14.47 7.31
CA PHE A 169 -9.96 15.23 6.22
C PHE A 169 -11.50 15.33 6.31
N VAL A 170 -12.18 14.20 6.55
CA VAL A 170 -13.64 14.15 6.74
C VAL A 170 -14.06 14.92 8.00
N PHE A 171 -13.32 14.75 9.10
CA PHE A 171 -13.57 15.50 10.34
C PHE A 171 -13.40 17.00 10.14
N GLY A 172 -12.36 17.43 9.41
CA GLY A 172 -12.14 18.82 9.06
C GLY A 172 -13.28 19.41 8.23
N LEU A 173 -13.79 18.67 7.24
CA LEU A 173 -14.96 19.08 6.46
C LEU A 173 -16.20 19.23 7.35
N TRP A 174 -16.47 18.26 8.22
CA TRP A 174 -17.58 18.33 9.17
C TRP A 174 -17.49 19.55 10.09
N LEU A 175 -16.29 19.85 10.62
CA LEU A 175 -16.08 21.01 11.48
C LEU A 175 -16.32 22.33 10.75
N ARG A 176 -15.91 22.42 9.47
CA ARG A 176 -16.18 23.60 8.63
C ARG A 176 -17.67 23.77 8.35
N GLN A 177 -18.36 22.68 8.00
CA GLN A 177 -19.82 22.70 7.81
C GLN A 177 -20.55 23.14 9.07
N LYS A 178 -20.16 22.63 10.24
CA LYS A 178 -20.73 23.03 11.53
C LYS A 178 -20.50 24.52 11.84
N ARG A 179 -19.43 25.10 11.32
CA ARG A 179 -19.08 26.53 11.46
C ARG A 179 -19.58 27.41 10.30
N ASN A 180 -20.40 26.87 9.38
CA ASN A 180 -20.88 27.54 8.17
C ASN A 180 -19.75 28.13 7.30
N LEU A 181 -18.56 27.52 7.33
CA LEU A 181 -17.43 27.92 6.51
C LEU A 181 -17.54 27.26 5.12
N PRO A 182 -17.30 27.99 4.02
CA PRO A 182 -17.36 27.41 2.68
C PRO A 182 -16.29 26.32 2.52
N ALA A 183 -16.66 25.22 1.89
CA ALA A 183 -15.75 24.14 1.49
C ALA A 183 -15.86 23.97 -0.02
N ARG A 184 -14.75 24.24 -0.73
CA ARG A 184 -14.73 24.12 -2.20
C ARG A 184 -14.60 22.64 -2.60
N PRO A 185 -15.28 22.20 -3.67
CA PRO A 185 -15.11 20.83 -4.16
C PRO A 185 -13.69 20.63 -4.71
N LEU A 186 -13.11 19.46 -4.42
CA LEU A 186 -11.80 19.09 -4.97
C LEU A 186 -11.93 18.76 -6.46
N PRO A 187 -11.01 19.27 -7.32
CA PRO A 187 -10.98 18.89 -8.72
C PRO A 187 -10.63 17.40 -8.88
N HIS A 188 -11.15 16.76 -9.92
CA HIS A 188 -10.78 15.38 -10.25
C HIS A 188 -9.27 15.28 -10.56
N SER A 189 -8.58 14.27 -10.03
CA SER A 189 -7.14 14.10 -10.23
C SER A 189 -6.77 12.62 -10.37
N TRP A 190 -6.31 12.25 -11.57
CA TRP A 190 -5.82 10.90 -11.88
C TRP A 190 -4.58 10.52 -11.06
N HIS A 191 -3.70 11.49 -10.78
CA HIS A 191 -2.48 11.26 -10.01
C HIS A 191 -2.75 10.79 -8.57
N ARG A 192 -3.79 11.32 -7.91
CA ARG A 192 -4.16 10.89 -6.55
C ARG A 192 -4.54 9.42 -6.51
N ARG A 193 -5.23 8.93 -7.54
CA ARG A 193 -5.66 7.54 -7.63
C ARG A 193 -4.48 6.59 -7.82
N ILE A 194 -3.60 6.90 -8.77
CA ILE A 194 -2.38 6.10 -9.00
C ILE A 194 -1.52 6.04 -7.74
N PHE A 195 -1.34 7.20 -7.10
CA PHE A 195 -0.55 7.30 -5.88
C PHE A 195 -1.18 6.54 -4.70
N ALA A 196 -2.51 6.58 -4.55
CA ALA A 196 -3.21 5.75 -3.55
C ALA A 196 -3.01 4.24 -3.80
N GLY A 197 -3.00 3.81 -5.07
CA GLY A 197 -2.68 2.41 -5.42
C GLY A 197 -1.26 2.01 -5.03
N PHE A 198 -0.27 2.87 -5.29
CA PHE A 198 1.10 2.64 -4.82
C PHE A 198 1.22 2.62 -3.30
N GLN A 199 0.49 3.49 -2.62
CA GLN A 199 0.44 3.54 -1.17
C GLN A 199 -0.13 2.24 -0.58
N MET A 200 -1.21 1.70 -1.14
CA MET A 200 -1.78 0.41 -0.69
C MET A 200 -0.79 -0.74 -0.91
N ALA A 201 -0.22 -0.85 -2.11
CA ALA A 201 0.79 -1.86 -2.42
C ALA A 201 2.02 -1.75 -1.49
N PHE A 202 2.47 -0.53 -1.19
CA PHE A 202 3.54 -0.29 -0.22
C PHE A 202 3.18 -0.81 1.17
N MET A 203 1.99 -0.47 1.69
CA MET A 203 1.56 -0.91 3.01
C MET A 203 1.45 -2.44 3.11
N SER A 204 1.08 -3.11 2.02
CA SER A 204 1.13 -4.57 1.94
C SER A 204 2.55 -5.10 2.06
N VAL A 205 3.50 -4.57 1.29
CA VAL A 205 4.90 -5.01 1.29
C VAL A 205 5.58 -4.80 2.65
N VAL A 206 5.30 -3.70 3.35
CA VAL A 206 5.89 -3.37 4.65
C VAL A 206 5.66 -4.44 5.72
N LEU A 207 4.57 -5.20 5.63
CA LEU A 207 4.28 -6.27 6.58
C LEU A 207 5.01 -7.58 6.27
N TRP A 208 5.72 -7.70 5.15
CA TRP A 208 6.41 -8.94 4.81
C TRP A 208 7.64 -9.11 5.71
N PRO A 209 7.80 -10.27 6.40
CA PRO A 209 8.94 -10.50 7.29
C PRO A 209 10.32 -10.38 6.64
N ILE A 210 10.38 -10.49 5.31
CA ILE A 210 11.61 -10.36 4.52
C ILE A 210 12.06 -8.89 4.36
N VAL A 211 11.17 -7.92 4.63
CA VAL A 211 11.46 -6.50 4.46
C VAL A 211 12.22 -5.98 5.68
N PRO A 212 13.45 -5.46 5.49
CA PRO A 212 14.21 -4.89 6.58
C PRO A 212 13.56 -3.59 7.08
N ALA A 213 13.51 -3.42 8.41
CA ALA A 213 12.92 -2.23 9.04
C ALA A 213 13.56 -0.91 8.58
N THR A 214 14.86 -0.91 8.30
CA THR A 214 15.56 0.26 7.73
C THR A 214 15.05 0.61 6.33
N GLY A 215 14.88 -0.38 5.47
CA GLY A 215 14.30 -0.21 4.13
C GLY A 215 12.85 0.26 4.19
N ALA A 216 12.03 -0.36 5.05
CA ALA A 216 10.64 0.05 5.29
C ALA A 216 10.54 1.48 5.83
N ALA A 217 11.43 1.89 6.74
CA ALA A 217 11.45 3.25 7.28
C ALA A 217 11.84 4.30 6.23
N ILE A 218 12.84 4.00 5.37
CA ILE A 218 13.22 4.88 4.25
C ILE A 218 12.04 5.01 3.28
N ALA A 219 11.50 3.88 2.83
CA ALA A 219 10.37 3.86 1.92
C ALA A 219 9.16 4.57 2.51
N GLY A 220 8.81 4.24 3.75
CA GLY A 220 7.76 4.88 4.52
C GLY A 220 7.96 6.38 4.60
N THR A 221 9.17 6.86 4.87
CA THR A 221 9.43 8.30 4.91
C THR A 221 9.11 8.98 3.58
N LEU A 222 9.55 8.40 2.45
CA LEU A 222 9.30 8.96 1.12
C LEU A 222 7.80 8.94 0.76
N PHE A 223 7.13 7.80 0.96
CA PHE A 223 5.69 7.66 0.74
C PHE A 223 4.90 8.60 1.65
N GLY A 224 5.29 8.71 2.91
CA GLY A 224 4.64 9.55 3.91
C GLY A 224 4.76 11.04 3.61
N LEU A 225 5.95 11.49 3.22
CA LEU A 225 6.17 12.88 2.80
C LEU A 225 5.37 13.21 1.53
N ALA A 226 5.39 12.33 0.52
CA ALA A 226 4.62 12.51 -0.70
C ALA A 226 3.10 12.54 -0.42
N THR A 227 2.61 11.65 0.45
CA THR A 227 1.20 11.61 0.88
C THR A 227 0.83 12.90 1.61
N SER A 228 1.64 13.30 2.58
CA SER A 228 1.42 14.50 3.40
C SER A 228 1.39 15.77 2.55
N ALA A 229 2.30 15.90 1.58
CA ALA A 229 2.33 17.03 0.65
C ALA A 229 1.05 17.08 -0.21
N SER A 230 0.58 15.93 -0.70
CA SER A 230 -0.67 15.81 -1.47
C SER A 230 -1.89 16.21 -0.62
N PHE A 231 -1.98 15.69 0.61
CA PHE A 231 -3.07 16.02 1.53
C PHE A 231 -3.07 17.49 1.95
N LEU A 232 -1.90 18.07 2.24
CA LEU A 232 -1.77 19.48 2.59
C LEU A 232 -2.25 20.37 1.44
N ARG A 233 -1.82 20.09 0.21
CA ARG A 233 -2.30 20.80 -0.98
C ARG A 233 -3.81 20.69 -1.13
N ASP A 234 -4.37 19.49 -1.01
CA ASP A 234 -5.81 19.25 -1.16
C ASP A 234 -6.60 19.99 -0.08
N TRP A 235 -6.11 20.02 1.16
CA TRP A 235 -6.71 20.80 2.24
C TRP A 235 -6.68 22.30 1.96
N LEU A 236 -5.55 22.85 1.46
CA LEU A 236 -5.42 24.26 1.07
C LEU A 236 -6.40 24.65 -0.04
N VAL A 237 -6.70 23.75 -0.98
CA VAL A 237 -7.73 23.94 -2.01
C VAL A 237 -9.13 23.97 -1.40
N VAL A 238 -9.45 23.03 -0.50
CA VAL A 238 -10.76 22.92 0.15
C VAL A 238 -11.10 24.16 0.97
N ILE A 239 -10.13 24.68 1.72
CA ILE A 239 -10.33 25.89 2.53
C ILE A 239 -10.36 27.18 1.70
N GLY A 240 -10.07 27.10 0.40
CA GLY A 240 -10.11 28.22 -0.54
C GLY A 240 -8.86 29.11 -0.53
N TRP A 241 -7.78 28.68 0.12
CA TRP A 241 -6.49 29.38 0.08
C TRP A 241 -5.80 29.24 -1.27
N ILE A 242 -5.99 28.09 -1.92
CA ILE A 242 -5.53 27.84 -3.28
C ILE A 242 -6.75 27.72 -4.18
N ASP A 243 -6.76 28.50 -5.26
CA ASP A 243 -7.76 28.38 -6.31
C ASP A 243 -7.18 27.63 -7.53
N PRO A 244 -7.63 26.40 -7.81
CA PRO A 244 -7.16 25.61 -8.95
C PRO A 244 -7.42 26.26 -10.31
N ALA A 245 -8.37 27.20 -10.40
CA ALA A 245 -8.75 27.86 -11.65
C ALA A 245 -7.82 29.02 -12.02
N THR A 246 -7.07 29.58 -11.07
CA THR A 246 -6.20 30.73 -11.31
C THR A 246 -5.03 30.38 -12.23
N ALA A 247 -4.72 31.25 -13.19
CA ALA A 247 -3.60 31.06 -14.12
C ALA A 247 -2.25 30.90 -13.40
N VAL A 248 -2.02 31.65 -12.32
CA VAL A 248 -0.83 31.57 -11.47
C VAL A 248 -0.63 30.17 -10.89
N TYR A 249 -1.69 29.60 -10.30
CA TYR A 249 -1.61 28.25 -9.74
C TYR A 249 -1.38 27.19 -10.82
N ARG A 250 -2.06 27.29 -11.97
CA ARG A 250 -1.84 26.35 -13.10
C ARG A 250 -0.42 26.43 -13.64
N GLN A 251 0.17 27.62 -13.71
CA GLN A 251 1.56 27.80 -14.12
C GLN A 251 2.52 27.21 -13.09
N TRP A 252 2.30 27.48 -11.80
CA TRP A 252 3.09 26.92 -10.71
C TRP A 252 3.01 25.38 -10.69
N GLN A 253 1.80 24.82 -10.77
CA GLN A 253 1.57 23.38 -10.83
C GLN A 253 2.27 22.75 -12.03
N ARG A 254 2.23 23.39 -13.21
CA ARG A 254 2.95 22.94 -14.40
C ARG A 254 4.47 22.96 -14.17
N ARG A 255 5.02 24.00 -13.55
CA ARG A 255 6.46 24.07 -13.20
C ARG A 255 6.85 22.95 -12.24
N VAL A 256 6.09 22.74 -11.16
CA VAL A 256 6.34 21.66 -10.20
C VAL A 256 6.29 20.31 -10.89
N TYR A 257 5.28 20.07 -11.73
CA TYR A 257 5.17 18.83 -12.50
C TYR A 257 6.39 18.62 -13.42
N VAL A 258 6.80 19.65 -14.17
CA VAL A 258 7.96 19.56 -15.06
C VAL A 258 9.23 19.24 -14.26
N VAL A 259 9.47 19.92 -13.14
CA VAL A 259 10.63 19.62 -12.28
C VAL A 259 10.57 18.19 -11.77
N MET A 260 9.46 17.79 -11.14
CA MET A 260 9.32 16.50 -10.45
C MET A 260 9.24 15.30 -11.40
N ALA A 261 8.53 15.43 -12.52
CA ALA A 261 8.27 14.31 -13.44
C ALA A 261 9.21 14.28 -14.64
N VAL A 262 9.87 15.39 -15.02
CA VAL A 262 10.71 15.45 -16.22
C VAL A 262 12.19 15.52 -15.86
N TYR A 263 12.59 16.43 -14.96
CA TYR A 263 14.01 16.71 -14.69
C TYR A 263 14.60 15.96 -13.50
N LEU A 264 13.83 15.75 -12.42
CA LEU A 264 14.28 15.01 -11.25
C LEU A 264 14.61 13.53 -11.56
N PRO A 265 13.81 12.80 -12.36
CA PRO A 265 14.07 11.38 -12.58
C PRO A 265 15.39 11.04 -13.29
N PRO A 266 15.84 11.76 -14.33
CA PRO A 266 17.20 11.61 -14.87
C PRO A 266 18.30 11.74 -13.81
N LEU A 267 18.18 12.70 -12.89
CA LEU A 267 19.13 12.86 -11.80
C LEU A 267 19.13 11.64 -10.88
N PHE A 268 17.96 11.12 -10.51
CA PHE A 268 17.87 9.90 -9.68
C PHE A 268 18.39 8.66 -10.39
N ARG A 269 18.24 8.54 -11.71
CA ARG A 269 18.84 7.44 -12.47
C ARG A 269 20.37 7.53 -12.49
N LEU A 270 20.93 8.73 -12.59
CA LEU A 270 22.38 8.95 -12.50
C LEU A 270 22.90 8.60 -11.09
N MET A 271 22.23 9.11 -10.05
CA MET A 271 22.58 8.78 -8.66
C MET A 271 22.47 7.28 -8.40
N LEU A 272 21.41 6.63 -8.91
CA LEU A 272 21.23 5.18 -8.82
C LEU A 272 22.38 4.44 -9.50
N LEU A 273 22.80 4.85 -10.70
CA LEU A 273 23.94 4.25 -11.39
C LEU A 273 25.21 4.33 -10.54
N VAL A 274 25.54 5.53 -10.01
CA VAL A 274 26.73 5.73 -9.17
C VAL A 274 26.68 4.87 -7.91
N SER A 275 25.54 4.88 -7.21
CA SER A 275 25.35 4.08 -6.00
C SER A 275 25.44 2.57 -6.28
N LEU A 276 24.82 2.09 -7.35
CA LEU A 276 24.88 0.67 -7.72
C LEU A 276 26.29 0.25 -8.11
N CYS A 277 27.02 1.04 -8.91
CA CYS A 277 28.41 0.75 -9.23
C CYS A 277 29.26 0.59 -7.97
N TYR A 278 29.11 1.50 -7.01
CA TYR A 278 29.83 1.40 -5.74
C TYR A 278 29.43 0.14 -4.95
N VAL A 279 28.13 -0.14 -4.82
CA VAL A 279 27.63 -1.31 -4.10
C VAL A 279 28.14 -2.59 -4.75
N TYR A 280 27.98 -2.78 -6.06
CA TYR A 280 28.40 -4.01 -6.74
C TYR A 280 29.91 -4.25 -6.70
N ILE A 281 30.75 -3.21 -6.71
CA ILE A 281 32.21 -3.35 -6.60
C ILE A 281 32.63 -3.80 -5.19
N ASN A 282 31.94 -3.32 -4.16
CA ASN A 282 32.29 -3.56 -2.76
C ASN A 282 31.43 -4.63 -2.08
N PHE A 283 30.59 -5.32 -2.84
CA PHE A 283 29.63 -6.28 -2.32
C PHE A 283 30.23 -7.67 -2.16
N ASP A 284 30.05 -8.27 -0.99
CA ASP A 284 30.44 -9.65 -0.70
C ASP A 284 29.28 -10.63 -0.91
N THR A 285 29.37 -11.42 -1.98
CA THR A 285 28.37 -12.46 -2.31
C THR A 285 28.21 -13.54 -1.22
N GLY A 286 29.23 -13.76 -0.38
CA GLY A 286 29.16 -14.70 0.74
C GLY A 286 28.12 -14.30 1.79
N GLN A 287 27.88 -13.01 1.94
CA GLN A 287 26.88 -12.47 2.87
C GLN A 287 25.45 -12.87 2.50
N TRP A 288 25.09 -12.79 1.21
CA TRP A 288 23.78 -13.26 0.75
C TRP A 288 23.67 -14.78 0.79
N ALA A 289 24.75 -15.52 0.49
CA ALA A 289 24.74 -16.97 0.59
C ALA A 289 24.46 -17.42 2.03
N ALA A 290 25.06 -16.76 3.03
CA ALA A 290 24.78 -17.00 4.44
C ALA A 290 23.32 -16.66 4.79
N LEU A 291 22.79 -15.54 4.28
CA LEU A 291 21.39 -15.15 4.49
C LEU A 291 20.42 -16.19 3.95
N PHE A 292 20.59 -16.63 2.71
CA PHE A 292 19.72 -17.62 2.08
C PHE A 292 19.83 -19.01 2.74
N THR A 293 21.02 -19.34 3.25
CA THR A 293 21.23 -20.55 4.08
C THR A 293 20.44 -20.45 5.39
N ALA A 294 20.45 -19.29 6.05
CA ALA A 294 19.68 -19.06 7.27
C ALA A 294 18.17 -19.18 7.02
N TRP A 295 17.70 -18.78 5.82
CA TRP A 295 16.32 -18.98 5.38
C TRP A 295 15.99 -20.40 4.92
N ARG A 296 16.97 -21.32 4.97
CA ARG A 296 16.84 -22.73 4.54
C ARG A 296 16.44 -22.88 3.07
N LEU A 297 16.87 -21.95 2.22
CA LEU A 297 16.67 -22.06 0.78
C LEU A 297 17.59 -23.15 0.19
N PRO A 298 17.08 -23.99 -0.73
CA PRO A 298 17.92 -24.96 -1.44
C PRO A 298 18.88 -24.23 -2.37
N ALA A 299 20.13 -24.69 -2.46
CA ALA A 299 21.18 -24.15 -3.33
C ALA A 299 21.36 -22.61 -3.22
N PRO A 300 21.80 -22.09 -2.06
CA PRO A 300 21.87 -20.66 -1.79
C PRO A 300 22.73 -19.88 -2.80
N THR A 301 23.79 -20.50 -3.34
CA THR A 301 24.66 -19.90 -4.37
C THR A 301 23.93 -19.61 -5.68
N ILE A 302 22.98 -20.47 -6.08
CA ILE A 302 22.16 -20.25 -7.29
C ILE A 302 21.27 -19.03 -7.10
N TRP A 303 20.65 -18.88 -5.93
CA TRP A 303 19.82 -17.72 -5.61
C TRP A 303 20.63 -16.42 -5.59
N VAL A 304 21.87 -16.45 -5.08
CA VAL A 304 22.77 -15.29 -5.15
C VAL A 304 23.02 -14.89 -6.60
N GLN A 305 23.39 -15.84 -7.47
CA GLN A 305 23.63 -15.56 -8.89
C GLN A 305 22.38 -15.04 -9.59
N PHE A 306 21.21 -15.64 -9.32
CA PHE A 306 19.93 -15.19 -9.86
C PHE A 306 19.65 -13.73 -9.53
N TRP A 307 19.75 -13.34 -8.26
CA TRP A 307 19.49 -11.97 -7.82
C TRP A 307 20.57 -10.98 -8.25
N LEU A 308 21.83 -11.42 -8.36
CA LEU A 308 22.91 -10.59 -8.87
C LEU A 308 22.71 -10.25 -10.35
N VAL A 309 22.48 -11.26 -11.19
CA VAL A 309 22.26 -11.09 -12.63
C VAL A 309 20.95 -10.34 -12.88
N GLY A 310 19.87 -10.75 -12.22
CA GLY A 310 18.57 -10.06 -12.30
C GLY A 310 18.65 -8.61 -11.82
N GLY A 311 19.40 -8.34 -10.76
CA GLY A 311 19.66 -7.01 -10.23
C GLY A 311 20.40 -6.12 -11.22
N VAL A 312 21.44 -6.63 -11.90
CA VAL A 312 22.16 -5.88 -12.95
C VAL A 312 21.25 -5.61 -14.15
N VAL A 313 20.52 -6.62 -14.63
CA VAL A 313 19.60 -6.46 -15.77
C VAL A 313 18.53 -5.41 -15.46
N THR A 314 17.86 -5.53 -14.31
CA THR A 314 16.82 -4.58 -13.90
C THR A 314 17.38 -3.18 -13.66
N ALA A 315 18.57 -3.05 -13.08
CA ALA A 315 19.26 -1.77 -12.94
C ALA A 315 19.50 -1.08 -14.29
N VAL A 316 20.05 -1.81 -15.27
CA VAL A 316 20.28 -1.28 -16.63
C VAL A 316 18.98 -0.79 -17.25
N LEU A 317 17.90 -1.58 -17.14
CA LEU A 317 16.59 -1.18 -17.66
C LEU A 317 16.04 0.09 -16.97
N VAL A 318 16.18 0.20 -15.65
CA VAL A 318 15.77 1.41 -14.90
C VAL A 318 16.58 2.63 -15.32
N ILE A 319 17.90 2.50 -15.43
CA ILE A 319 18.81 3.60 -15.81
C ILE A 319 18.53 4.08 -17.24
N LEU A 320 18.29 3.15 -18.17
CA LEU A 320 17.90 3.46 -19.55
C LEU A 320 16.46 3.98 -19.68
N GLY A 321 15.66 3.89 -18.62
CA GLY A 321 14.24 4.27 -18.64
C GLY A 321 13.41 3.36 -19.56
N ILE A 322 13.71 2.06 -19.55
CA ILE A 322 12.95 1.00 -20.23
C ILE A 322 12.11 0.29 -19.17
N MET A 323 10.78 0.43 -19.23
CA MET A 323 9.85 -0.10 -18.22
C MET A 323 10.23 0.29 -16.78
N GLY A 324 10.83 1.46 -16.58
CA GLY A 324 11.60 1.69 -15.36
C GLY A 324 10.78 1.70 -14.08
N ARG A 325 9.47 2.02 -14.09
CA ARG A 325 8.66 1.85 -12.85
C ARG A 325 8.40 0.39 -12.49
N LEU A 326 8.31 -0.47 -13.50
CA LEU A 326 8.10 -1.90 -13.27
C LEU A 326 9.41 -2.58 -12.86
N MET A 327 10.53 -2.14 -13.44
CA MET A 327 11.84 -2.69 -13.17
C MET A 327 12.44 -2.22 -11.84
N THR A 328 11.94 -1.14 -11.23
CA THR A 328 12.32 -0.77 -9.85
C THR A 328 11.85 -1.79 -8.81
N LEU A 329 10.72 -2.47 -9.04
CA LEU A 329 10.18 -3.47 -8.10
C LEU A 329 11.14 -4.66 -7.89
N PRO A 330 11.60 -5.39 -8.94
CA PRO A 330 12.58 -6.46 -8.76
C PRO A 330 13.94 -5.95 -8.29
N LEU A 331 14.32 -4.70 -8.62
CA LEU A 331 15.59 -4.10 -8.17
C LEU A 331 15.63 -3.84 -6.65
N LEU A 332 14.49 -3.66 -6.00
CA LEU A 332 14.42 -3.47 -4.54
C LEU A 332 14.81 -4.72 -3.74
N PHE A 333 14.69 -5.93 -4.32
CA PHE A 333 15.07 -7.17 -3.64
C PHE A 333 16.57 -7.29 -3.36
N PRO A 334 17.47 -7.22 -4.38
CA PRO A 334 18.91 -7.29 -4.13
C PRO A 334 19.37 -6.14 -3.20
N LEU A 335 18.84 -4.93 -3.39
CA LEU A 335 19.12 -3.81 -2.49
C LEU A 335 18.65 -4.07 -1.05
N GLY A 336 17.47 -4.67 -0.89
CA GLY A 336 16.92 -5.07 0.41
C GLY A 336 17.76 -6.14 1.09
N PHE A 337 18.24 -7.15 0.35
CA PHE A 337 19.15 -8.15 0.90
C PHE A 337 20.47 -7.53 1.37
N THR A 338 21.04 -6.59 0.60
CA THR A 338 22.23 -5.86 1.03
C THR A 338 21.99 -5.03 2.28
N LEU A 339 20.83 -4.36 2.40
CA LEU A 339 20.46 -3.65 3.64
C LEU A 339 20.34 -4.61 4.83
N LEU A 340 19.80 -5.81 4.60
CA LEU A 340 19.56 -6.78 5.66
C LEU A 340 20.85 -7.42 6.19
N VAL A 341 21.88 -7.57 5.36
CA VAL A 341 23.22 -8.00 5.82
C VAL A 341 24.15 -6.83 6.18
N GLY A 342 23.62 -5.60 6.15
CA GLY A 342 24.37 -4.35 6.32
C GLY A 342 25.15 -4.22 7.63
N GLU A 343 24.81 -4.96 8.69
CA GLU A 343 25.60 -5.01 9.94
C GLU A 343 27.03 -5.49 9.74
N ARG A 344 27.30 -6.21 8.64
CA ARG A 344 28.63 -6.74 8.29
C ARG A 344 29.33 -5.94 7.18
N SER A 345 28.70 -4.86 6.72
CA SER A 345 29.20 -4.00 5.64
C SER A 345 29.81 -2.71 6.19
N THR A 346 30.64 -2.03 5.39
CA THR A 346 31.16 -0.71 5.74
C THR A 346 30.04 0.34 5.73
N ALA A 347 30.21 1.42 6.52
CA ALA A 347 29.26 2.52 6.56
C ALA A 347 28.99 3.15 5.17
N GLU A 348 30.01 3.17 4.32
CA GLU A 348 29.91 3.67 2.94
C GLU A 348 29.02 2.79 2.06
N VAL A 349 29.17 1.46 2.13
CA VAL A 349 28.30 0.51 1.39
C VAL A 349 26.86 0.65 1.87
N LEU A 350 26.63 0.80 3.17
CA LEU A 350 25.29 1.01 3.71
C LEU A 350 24.67 2.33 3.21
N PHE A 351 25.44 3.42 3.21
CA PHE A 351 24.99 4.72 2.72
C PHE A 351 24.66 4.69 1.21
N MET A 352 25.51 4.06 0.40
CA MET A 352 25.27 3.92 -1.04
C MET A 352 24.07 3.00 -1.31
N THR A 353 23.88 1.95 -0.53
CA THR A 353 22.70 1.07 -0.63
C THR A 353 21.42 1.83 -0.28
N ALA A 354 21.42 2.61 0.82
CA ALA A 354 20.28 3.44 1.21
C ALA A 354 19.96 4.51 0.14
N THR A 355 20.99 5.09 -0.48
CA THR A 355 20.85 6.04 -1.60
C THR A 355 20.24 5.36 -2.83
N ALA A 356 20.70 4.15 -3.18
CA ALA A 356 20.15 3.36 -4.28
C ALA A 356 18.67 3.00 -4.04
N VAL A 357 18.31 2.58 -2.82
CA VAL A 357 16.91 2.31 -2.43
C VAL A 357 16.06 3.58 -2.55
N THR A 358 16.57 4.70 -2.03
CA THR A 358 15.90 6.00 -2.10
C THR A 358 15.63 6.42 -3.55
N CYS A 359 16.64 6.33 -4.43
CA CYS A 359 16.50 6.66 -5.84
C CYS A 359 15.52 5.71 -6.54
N THR A 360 15.59 4.40 -6.24
CA THR A 360 14.69 3.39 -6.80
C THR A 360 13.22 3.66 -6.45
N ILE A 361 12.94 4.05 -5.20
CA ILE A 361 11.59 4.40 -4.73
C ILE A 361 11.13 5.73 -5.34
N LEU A 362 12.01 6.73 -5.43
CA LEU A 362 11.67 8.01 -6.05
C LEU A 362 11.36 7.86 -7.55
N ILE A 363 12.09 6.98 -8.26
CA ILE A 363 11.78 6.62 -9.65
C ILE A 363 10.45 5.85 -9.73
N LEU A 364 10.17 4.94 -8.78
CA LEU A 364 8.88 4.27 -8.70
C LEU A 364 7.72 5.25 -8.54
N LEU A 365 7.89 6.30 -7.72
CA LEU A 365 6.85 7.32 -7.45
C LEU A 365 6.71 8.35 -8.58
N LEU A 366 7.82 8.93 -9.05
CA LEU A 366 7.82 10.04 -10.01
C LEU A 366 7.84 9.57 -11.47
N GLY A 367 8.33 8.36 -11.72
CA GLY A 367 8.57 7.81 -13.06
C GLY A 367 10.02 7.96 -13.48
N THR A 368 10.31 7.63 -14.73
CA THR A 368 11.68 7.65 -15.29
C THR A 368 12.05 8.97 -15.97
N GLY A 369 11.06 9.84 -16.20
CA GLY A 369 11.23 11.21 -16.72
C GLY A 369 11.78 11.32 -18.14
N ALA A 370 12.43 12.45 -18.44
CA ALA A 370 13.02 12.71 -19.74
C ALA A 370 14.07 11.64 -20.12
N LEU A 371 14.38 11.49 -21.41
CA LEU A 371 15.41 10.54 -21.88
C LEU A 371 15.10 9.07 -21.50
N SER A 372 13.81 8.73 -21.40
CA SER A 372 13.37 7.34 -21.22
C SER A 372 13.14 6.71 -22.59
N ILE A 373 13.74 5.55 -22.84
CA ILE A 373 13.64 4.88 -24.14
C ILE A 373 12.23 4.30 -24.36
N TRP A 374 11.63 3.68 -23.34
CA TRP A 374 10.33 3.01 -23.52
C TRP A 374 9.53 2.91 -22.22
N ARG A 375 8.29 3.42 -22.25
CA ARG A 375 7.41 3.56 -21.05
C ARG A 375 5.99 3.01 -21.30
N PRO A 376 5.82 1.71 -21.56
CA PRO A 376 4.50 1.12 -21.79
C PRO A 376 3.59 1.23 -20.56
N GLU A 377 4.16 1.22 -19.35
CA GLU A 377 3.44 1.23 -18.08
C GLU A 377 2.60 2.49 -17.88
N GLU A 378 3.04 3.65 -18.39
CA GLU A 378 2.30 4.91 -18.25
C GLU A 378 0.92 4.82 -18.94
N LYS A 379 0.81 4.05 -20.03
CA LYS A 379 -0.46 3.83 -20.73
C LYS A 379 -1.42 2.96 -19.92
N TRP A 380 -0.91 1.92 -19.25
CA TRP A 380 -1.71 1.00 -18.44
C TRP A 380 -2.20 1.65 -17.15
N MET A 381 -1.41 2.54 -16.57
CA MET A 381 -1.76 3.21 -15.30
C MET A 381 -2.86 4.28 -15.47
N VAL A 382 -3.05 4.81 -16.68
CA VAL A 382 -4.07 5.83 -16.95
C VAL A 382 -5.43 5.21 -17.29
N ARG A 383 -5.48 4.02 -17.91
CA ARG A 383 -6.72 3.34 -18.30
C ARG A 383 -7.19 2.36 -17.24
N ARG A 384 -8.49 2.28 -16.92
CA ARG A 384 -8.98 1.20 -16.04
C ARG A 384 -9.01 -0.12 -16.81
N ALA A 385 -8.66 -1.22 -16.12
CA ALA A 385 -9.05 -2.53 -16.59
C ALA A 385 -10.58 -2.61 -16.65
N GLY A 386 -11.12 -2.91 -17.84
CA GLY A 386 -12.56 -2.98 -18.12
C GLY A 386 -13.22 -1.65 -18.51
N GLU A 387 -12.45 -0.59 -18.81
CA GLU A 387 -12.93 0.61 -19.53
C GLU A 387 -12.79 0.46 -21.06
#